data_AF-B1ZBS6-F1
#
_entry.id   AF-B1ZBS6-F1
#
_cell.length_a   1.000
_cell.length_b   1.000
_cell.length_c   1.000
_cell.angle_alpha   90.00
_cell.angle_beta   90.00
_cell.angle_gamma   90.00
#
_symmetry.space_group_name_H-M   'P 1'
#
loop_
_entity.id
_entity.type
_entity.pdbx_description
1 polymer ?
#
loop_
_entity_poly.entity_id
_entity_poly.type
_entity_poly.pdbx_seq_one_letter_code
_entity_poly.pdbx_strand_id
1 'polypeptide(L)'
;MAPLPALFNPAVQAVTARAFSAPSWARPWRRSAGHPRIAVIGNCQATGVAQALRLLLPGAEVETILVAGLDRRFGHIDRLARHLSGADHVFSHFFPEGFIAGGNVHGLAERVPGLRLFPTILFSGFHPDLVHVGDEASLRLSRLVASPIGPYHSAVALAGFRRGLSVEATLRLYTGPVFEQLGYFDLWQASADYLLRTARDVGFGLDREFALWCRGGVFMHVINHPRLPVLGNIARRLAREAGYTPLDLPVERYAPDMLAAEPVWPVLPGIAERYGVAGSTLFKGDGRRTPPRLLDLADFVAESFALYARHRPADLTCTRVDSWEAMPGIRALFDGAA
;
A
#
# COMPACT_ATOMS: atom_id res chain seq x y z
N MET A 1 14.78 -18.91 -16.75
CA MET A 1 14.93 -18.26 -18.07
C MET A 1 13.85 -18.82 -18.98
N ALA A 2 13.15 -17.92 -19.70
CA ALA A 2 12.04 -18.10 -20.66
C ALA A 2 10.62 -18.42 -20.09
N PRO A 3 9.53 -17.98 -20.75
CA PRO A 3 9.33 -16.67 -21.40
C PRO A 3 7.88 -16.09 -21.21
N LEU A 4 7.68 -14.81 -21.47
CA LEU A 4 6.39 -14.29 -21.96
C LEU A 4 6.61 -13.69 -23.37
N PRO A 5 5.82 -14.13 -24.38
CA PRO A 5 5.97 -13.71 -25.76
C PRO A 5 5.24 -12.41 -26.10
N ALA A 6 5.73 -11.81 -27.19
CA ALA A 6 5.30 -10.62 -27.93
C ALA A 6 3.79 -10.61 -28.27
N LEU A 7 3.14 -9.46 -28.46
CA LEU A 7 3.22 -8.64 -29.69
C LEU A 7 2.44 -7.33 -29.44
N PHE A 8 2.92 -6.19 -29.93
CA PHE A 8 2.17 -5.30 -30.82
C PHE A 8 3.11 -4.29 -31.47
N ASN A 9 2.89 -3.99 -32.76
CA ASN A 9 3.59 -2.95 -33.53
C ASN A 9 2.54 -1.94 -34.09
N PRO A 10 2.75 -0.61 -33.99
CA PRO A 10 1.74 0.42 -34.31
C PRO A 10 2.08 1.28 -35.55
N ALA A 11 1.13 2.12 -35.96
CA ALA A 11 1.34 3.27 -36.86
C ALA A 11 0.29 4.37 -36.53
N VAL A 12 0.65 5.57 -36.03
CA VAL A 12 1.15 6.80 -36.75
C VAL A 12 -0.04 7.53 -37.42
N GLN A 13 -0.33 8.84 -37.33
CA GLN A 13 0.41 10.08 -37.02
C GLN A 13 -0.57 11.25 -36.78
N ALA A 14 -0.01 12.39 -36.36
CA ALA A 14 -0.60 13.71 -36.08
C ALA A 14 -1.19 14.45 -37.30
N VAL A 15 -1.97 15.53 -37.08
CA VAL A 15 -1.80 16.88 -37.69
C VAL A 15 -2.61 17.92 -36.89
N THR A 16 -2.16 19.17 -37.04
CA THR A 16 -2.16 20.39 -36.24
C THR A 16 -3.43 21.24 -36.14
N ALA A 17 -3.47 21.99 -35.02
CA ALA A 17 -3.98 23.36 -34.74
C ALA A 17 -4.54 24.20 -35.91
N ARG A 18 -5.50 25.14 -35.76
CA ARG A 18 -5.80 26.08 -34.65
C ARG A 18 -7.07 26.90 -35.04
N ALA A 19 -7.84 27.39 -34.06
CA ALA A 19 -8.40 28.76 -34.05
C ALA A 19 -9.05 29.07 -32.68
N PHE A 20 -8.71 30.22 -32.09
CA PHE A 20 -9.25 30.73 -30.82
C PHE A 20 -10.38 31.73 -31.09
N SER A 21 -11.49 31.66 -30.33
CA SER A 21 -11.84 32.68 -29.31
C SER A 21 -13.29 32.57 -28.79
N ALA A 22 -13.45 32.55 -27.45
CA ALA A 22 -14.33 33.43 -26.65
C ALA A 22 -14.07 33.17 -25.14
N PRO A 23 -14.19 34.16 -24.22
CA PRO A 23 -13.83 33.99 -22.80
C PRO A 23 -14.84 33.10 -22.05
N SER A 24 -14.35 32.10 -21.33
CA SER A 24 -15.14 30.95 -20.85
C SER A 24 -15.76 31.08 -19.46
N TRP A 25 -15.72 32.24 -18.79
CA TRP A 25 -16.12 32.32 -17.38
C TRP A 25 -17.64 32.37 -17.14
N ALA A 26 -18.46 32.47 -18.18
CA ALA A 26 -19.92 32.50 -18.08
C ALA A 26 -20.61 31.48 -18.99
N ARG A 27 -20.10 30.24 -19.04
CA ARG A 27 -20.95 29.11 -19.45
C ARG A 27 -21.60 28.54 -18.18
N PRO A 28 -22.95 28.52 -18.07
CA PRO A 28 -23.59 27.70 -17.06
C PRO A 28 -23.08 26.28 -17.25
N TRP A 29 -22.60 25.67 -16.16
CA TRP A 29 -22.25 24.26 -16.16
C TRP A 29 -23.44 23.48 -16.73
N ARG A 30 -23.31 22.97 -17.95
CA ARG A 30 -24.24 21.98 -18.47
C ARG A 30 -24.07 20.77 -17.57
N ARG A 31 -25.01 20.59 -16.63
CA ARG A 31 -25.23 19.33 -15.93
C ARG A 31 -25.29 18.23 -16.99
N SER A 32 -24.32 17.32 -16.97
CA SER A 32 -24.59 15.98 -17.49
C SER A 32 -25.56 15.32 -16.51
N ALA A 33 -26.59 14.66 -17.04
CA ALA A 33 -27.56 13.92 -16.27
C ALA A 33 -26.85 12.82 -15.45
N GLY A 34 -27.18 12.74 -14.15
CA GLY A 34 -26.73 11.69 -13.23
C GLY A 34 -25.45 12.03 -12.46
N HIS A 35 -25.59 12.30 -11.17
CA HIS A 35 -24.51 12.21 -10.20
C HIS A 35 -24.06 10.74 -10.13
N PRO A 36 -22.83 10.37 -10.56
CA PRO A 36 -22.51 8.97 -10.76
C PRO A 36 -22.37 8.23 -9.44
N ARG A 37 -22.91 7.01 -9.40
CA ARG A 37 -22.83 6.10 -8.26
C ARG A 37 -21.65 5.17 -8.47
N ILE A 38 -20.61 5.35 -7.67
CA ILE A 38 -19.33 4.66 -7.78
C ILE A 38 -19.10 3.81 -6.54
N ALA A 39 -18.85 2.51 -6.72
CA ALA A 39 -18.38 1.65 -5.65
C ALA A 39 -16.87 1.41 -5.77
N VAL A 40 -16.14 1.58 -4.66
CA VAL A 40 -14.70 1.29 -4.57
C VAL A 40 -14.48 0.18 -3.55
N ILE A 41 -14.06 -0.98 -4.03
CA ILE A 41 -13.82 -2.19 -3.26
C ILE A 41 -12.31 -2.38 -3.07
N GLY A 42 -11.84 -2.58 -1.84
CA GLY A 42 -10.43 -2.87 -1.62
C GLY A 42 -10.02 -2.94 -0.15
N ASN A 43 -8.73 -2.87 0.12
CA ASN A 43 -8.21 -2.77 1.49
C ASN A 43 -8.30 -1.31 1.98
N CYS A 44 -7.50 -0.93 2.98
CA CYS A 44 -7.42 0.45 3.51
C CYS A 44 -7.21 1.52 2.41
N GLN A 45 -6.53 1.19 1.30
CA GLN A 45 -6.29 2.11 0.17
C GLN A 45 -7.59 2.54 -0.54
N ALA A 46 -8.61 1.68 -0.57
CA ALA A 46 -9.90 2.00 -1.17
C ALA A 46 -10.56 3.22 -0.50
N THR A 47 -10.30 3.43 0.80
CA THR A 47 -10.76 4.61 1.53
C THR A 47 -10.18 5.90 0.94
N GLY A 48 -8.86 5.93 0.71
CA GLY A 48 -8.19 7.11 0.14
C GLY A 48 -8.55 7.33 -1.32
N VAL A 49 -8.69 6.27 -2.12
CA VAL A 49 -9.17 6.36 -3.51
C VAL A 49 -10.61 6.91 -3.56
N ALA A 50 -11.51 6.40 -2.72
CA ALA A 50 -12.89 6.86 -2.66
C ALA A 50 -13.00 8.32 -2.18
N GLN A 51 -12.21 8.71 -1.17
CA GLN A 51 -12.12 10.09 -0.71
C GLN A 51 -11.65 11.03 -1.83
N ALA A 52 -10.60 10.64 -2.55
CA ALA A 52 -10.11 11.38 -3.70
C ALA A 52 -11.16 11.46 -4.82
N LEU A 53 -11.89 10.39 -5.12
CA LEU A 53 -12.98 10.43 -6.11
C LEU A 53 -14.10 11.41 -5.73
N ARG A 54 -14.53 11.43 -4.46
CA ARG A 54 -15.54 12.41 -3.98
C ARG A 54 -15.08 13.85 -4.16
N LEU A 55 -13.80 14.11 -3.94
CA LEU A 55 -13.21 15.44 -4.12
C LEU A 55 -13.07 15.80 -5.61
N LEU A 56 -12.60 14.86 -6.42
CA LEU A 56 -12.29 15.08 -7.83
C LEU A 56 -13.53 15.12 -8.73
N LEU A 57 -14.62 14.48 -8.32
CA LEU A 57 -15.90 14.45 -9.03
C LEU A 57 -17.00 15.02 -8.12
N PRO A 58 -17.12 16.36 -8.02
CA PRO A 58 -18.14 16.99 -7.20
C PRO A 58 -19.53 16.48 -7.56
N GLY A 59 -20.20 15.91 -6.56
CA GLY A 59 -21.52 15.32 -6.71
C GLY A 59 -21.53 13.85 -7.11
N ALA A 60 -20.40 13.17 -7.30
CA ALA A 60 -20.42 11.70 -7.37
C ALA A 60 -20.84 11.10 -6.01
N GLU A 61 -21.72 10.11 -6.04
CA GLU A 61 -22.00 9.26 -4.88
C GLU A 61 -20.97 8.14 -4.85
N VAL A 62 -19.98 8.24 -3.95
CA VAL A 62 -18.93 7.21 -3.85
C VAL A 62 -19.14 6.39 -2.58
N GLU A 63 -19.26 5.07 -2.73
CA GLU A 63 -19.27 4.10 -1.64
C GLU A 63 -17.90 3.41 -1.53
N THR A 64 -17.43 3.22 -0.29
CA THR A 64 -16.24 2.42 0.00
C THR A 64 -16.64 1.08 0.61
N ILE A 65 -16.14 -0.02 0.06
CA ILE A 65 -16.40 -1.38 0.54
C ILE A 65 -15.06 -2.05 0.85
N LEU A 66 -14.81 -2.34 2.13
CA LEU A 66 -13.56 -2.98 2.53
C LEU A 66 -13.62 -4.49 2.35
N VAL A 67 -12.61 -5.06 1.69
CA VAL A 67 -12.43 -6.50 1.43
C VAL A 67 -12.51 -7.32 2.72
N ALA A 68 -11.86 -6.85 3.80
CA ALA A 68 -11.88 -7.49 5.11
C ALA A 68 -13.28 -7.58 5.76
N GLY A 69 -14.26 -6.81 5.27
CA GLY A 69 -15.62 -6.78 5.78
C GLY A 69 -16.65 -7.43 4.87
N LEU A 70 -16.24 -8.01 3.73
CA LEU A 70 -17.16 -8.52 2.71
C LEU A 70 -18.05 -9.65 3.22
N ASP A 71 -17.47 -10.69 3.80
CA ASP A 71 -18.22 -11.81 4.35
C ASP A 71 -19.20 -11.36 5.45
N ARG A 72 -18.73 -10.59 6.42
CA ARG A 72 -19.60 -10.06 7.49
C ARG A 72 -20.75 -9.20 6.97
N ARG A 73 -20.50 -8.39 5.92
CA ARG A 73 -21.48 -7.42 5.41
C ARG A 73 -22.47 -8.05 4.42
N PHE A 74 -22.01 -8.94 3.55
CA PHE A 74 -22.80 -9.48 2.45
C PHE A 74 -23.01 -10.99 2.55
N GLY A 75 -22.12 -11.74 3.19
CA GLY A 75 -22.20 -13.19 3.43
C GLY A 75 -22.04 -14.07 2.19
N HIS A 76 -22.33 -13.58 0.99
CA HIS A 76 -22.17 -14.30 -0.27
C HIS A 76 -21.94 -13.36 -1.44
N ILE A 77 -21.17 -13.79 -2.44
CA ILE A 77 -20.83 -12.97 -3.61
C ILE A 77 -22.05 -12.47 -4.39
N ASP A 78 -23.13 -13.27 -4.47
CA ASP A 78 -24.37 -12.86 -5.16
C ASP A 78 -25.11 -11.73 -4.44
N ARG A 79 -24.97 -11.62 -3.11
CA ARG A 79 -25.53 -10.50 -2.34
C ARG A 79 -24.72 -9.23 -2.60
N LEU A 80 -23.40 -9.34 -2.69
CA LEU A 80 -22.53 -8.24 -3.10
C LEU A 80 -22.85 -7.79 -4.53
N ALA A 81 -22.97 -8.72 -5.49
CA ALA A 81 -23.31 -8.39 -6.87
C ALA A 81 -24.67 -7.67 -6.98
N ARG A 82 -25.71 -8.15 -6.27
CA ARG A 82 -27.01 -7.46 -6.20
C ARG A 82 -26.89 -6.06 -5.62
N HIS A 83 -26.11 -5.86 -4.55
CA HIS A 83 -25.85 -4.53 -3.98
C HIS A 83 -25.21 -3.58 -5.00
N LEU A 84 -24.28 -4.10 -5.81
CA LEU A 84 -23.55 -3.34 -6.82
C LEU A 84 -24.35 -3.07 -8.10
N SER A 85 -25.50 -3.72 -8.31
CA SER A 85 -26.29 -3.59 -9.54
C SER A 85 -26.76 -2.17 -9.87
N GLY A 86 -26.83 -1.29 -8.86
CA GLY A 86 -27.22 0.12 -9.03
C GLY A 86 -26.06 1.11 -9.15
N ALA A 87 -24.82 0.64 -9.23
CA ALA A 87 -23.64 1.47 -9.42
C ALA A 87 -23.35 1.65 -10.92
N ASP A 88 -23.00 2.87 -11.33
CA ASP A 88 -22.55 3.17 -12.69
C ASP A 88 -21.13 2.64 -12.92
N HIS A 89 -20.29 2.67 -11.88
CA HIS A 89 -18.93 2.16 -11.92
C HIS A 89 -18.58 1.38 -10.65
N VAL A 90 -17.91 0.25 -10.84
CA VAL A 90 -17.34 -0.56 -9.76
C VAL A 90 -15.84 -0.70 -9.99
N PHE A 91 -15.05 -0.16 -9.07
CA PHE A 91 -13.61 -0.30 -9.05
C PHE A 91 -13.22 -1.24 -7.92
N SER A 92 -12.43 -2.28 -8.19
CA SER A 92 -12.03 -3.25 -7.18
C SER A 92 -10.53 -3.50 -7.18
N HIS A 93 -9.94 -3.62 -6.00
CA HIS A 93 -8.72 -4.42 -5.88
C HIS A 93 -9.01 -5.88 -6.19
N PHE A 94 -7.96 -6.62 -6.52
CA PHE A 94 -8.03 -8.08 -6.47
C PHE A 94 -8.30 -8.56 -5.03
N PHE A 95 -9.18 -9.55 -4.88
CA PHE A 95 -9.31 -10.33 -3.66
C PHE A 95 -9.51 -11.82 -4.00
N PRO A 96 -8.79 -12.74 -3.35
CA PRO A 96 -8.92 -14.18 -3.58
C PRO A 96 -10.15 -14.75 -2.87
N GLU A 97 -10.32 -16.07 -2.98
CA GLU A 97 -11.31 -16.81 -2.20
C GLU A 97 -11.05 -16.69 -0.68
N GLY A 98 -12.10 -16.88 0.12
CA GLY A 98 -12.03 -16.83 1.58
C GLY A 98 -12.32 -15.45 2.19
N PHE A 99 -12.40 -14.39 1.39
CA PHE A 99 -12.86 -13.06 1.83
C PHE A 99 -14.39 -12.89 1.81
N ILE A 100 -15.07 -13.71 1.01
CA ILE A 100 -16.53 -13.80 0.92
C ILE A 100 -16.90 -15.21 0.47
N ALA A 101 -18.00 -15.77 0.97
CA ALA A 101 -18.49 -17.04 0.44
C ALA A 101 -18.93 -16.92 -1.03
N GLY A 102 -18.76 -18.02 -1.78
CA GLY A 102 -19.25 -18.11 -3.16
C GLY A 102 -18.28 -17.64 -4.25
N GLY A 103 -17.05 -17.22 -3.91
CA GLY A 103 -16.00 -17.00 -4.91
C GLY A 103 -14.98 -15.92 -4.54
N ASN A 104 -14.43 -15.30 -5.57
CA ASN A 104 -13.39 -14.27 -5.53
C ASN A 104 -13.74 -13.11 -6.47
N VAL A 105 -12.82 -12.16 -6.68
CA VAL A 105 -13.09 -11.01 -7.55
C VAL A 105 -13.43 -11.36 -9.00
N HIS A 106 -12.90 -12.47 -9.55
CA HIS A 106 -13.23 -12.89 -10.91
C HIS A 106 -14.69 -13.38 -11.00
N GLY A 107 -15.13 -14.17 -10.01
CA GLY A 107 -16.54 -14.54 -9.89
C GLY A 107 -17.47 -13.31 -9.70
N LEU A 108 -16.98 -12.25 -9.07
CA LEU A 108 -17.73 -10.99 -8.97
C LEU A 108 -17.81 -10.28 -10.33
N ALA A 109 -16.72 -10.23 -11.09
CA ALA A 109 -16.67 -9.60 -12.41
C ALA A 109 -17.61 -10.28 -13.42
N GLU A 110 -17.83 -11.59 -13.32
CA GLU A 110 -18.84 -12.31 -14.10
C GLU A 110 -20.29 -11.84 -13.81
N ARG A 111 -20.55 -11.38 -12.57
CA ARG A 111 -21.88 -10.97 -12.09
C ARG A 111 -22.11 -9.47 -12.17
N VAL A 112 -21.05 -8.68 -12.25
CA VAL A 112 -21.08 -7.21 -12.27
C VAL A 112 -20.37 -6.74 -13.55
N PRO A 113 -21.10 -6.67 -14.68
CA PRO A 113 -20.56 -6.20 -15.93
C PRO A 113 -19.94 -4.80 -15.77
N GLY A 114 -18.73 -4.62 -16.29
CA GLY A 114 -18.04 -3.33 -16.22
C GLY A 114 -17.28 -3.08 -14.91
N LEU A 115 -17.22 -4.04 -13.97
CA LEU A 115 -16.26 -4.00 -12.87
C LEU A 115 -14.84 -3.89 -13.44
N ARG A 116 -14.08 -2.92 -12.95
CA ARG A 116 -12.68 -2.71 -13.34
C ARG A 116 -11.76 -2.91 -12.16
N LEU A 117 -10.65 -3.61 -12.41
CA LEU A 117 -9.62 -3.78 -11.40
C LEU A 117 -8.71 -2.55 -11.35
N PHE A 118 -8.21 -2.24 -10.16
CA PHE A 118 -7.13 -1.29 -9.96
C PHE A 118 -6.10 -1.87 -8.97
N PRO A 119 -4.84 -1.44 -9.04
CA PRO A 119 -3.76 -2.12 -8.34
C PRO A 119 -3.74 -1.77 -6.86
N THR A 120 -3.41 -2.76 -6.04
CA THR A 120 -2.94 -2.50 -4.68
C THR A 120 -1.51 -1.99 -4.74
N ILE A 121 -1.25 -0.83 -4.14
CA ILE A 121 0.11 -0.29 -4.07
C ILE A 121 0.85 -0.98 -2.91
N LEU A 122 1.84 -1.80 -3.26
CA LEU A 122 2.75 -2.44 -2.32
C LEU A 122 4.18 -2.05 -2.70
N PHE A 123 4.92 -1.47 -1.76
CA PHE A 123 6.29 -1.04 -1.98
C PHE A 123 7.07 -1.06 -0.66
N SER A 124 7.99 -2.02 -0.51
CA SER A 124 8.80 -2.17 0.71
C SER A 124 10.15 -1.49 0.63
N GLY A 125 10.52 -0.90 -0.51
CA GLY A 125 11.83 -0.26 -0.71
C GLY A 125 12.20 0.77 0.37
N PHE A 126 11.24 1.56 0.86
CA PHE A 126 11.47 2.54 1.93
C PHE A 126 11.53 1.93 3.34
N HIS A 127 10.92 0.76 3.54
CA HIS A 127 10.75 0.13 4.85
C HIS A 127 11.18 -1.34 4.81
N PRO A 128 12.41 -1.65 4.38
CA PRO A 128 12.88 -3.03 4.20
C PRO A 128 12.94 -3.81 5.51
N ASP A 129 13.03 -3.11 6.64
CA ASP A 129 13.05 -3.69 7.98
C ASP A 129 11.66 -4.07 8.51
N LEU A 130 10.60 -3.54 7.92
CA LEU A 130 9.23 -3.83 8.34
C LEU A 130 8.83 -5.25 7.90
N VAL A 131 8.45 -6.07 8.88
CA VAL A 131 7.94 -7.44 8.71
C VAL A 131 6.65 -7.66 9.51
N HIS A 132 5.99 -8.77 9.24
CA HIS A 132 4.97 -9.32 10.13
C HIS A 132 5.56 -10.50 10.91
N VAL A 133 4.91 -10.84 12.02
CA VAL A 133 5.32 -11.96 12.88
C VAL A 133 4.09 -12.82 13.17
N GLY A 134 4.25 -14.14 13.13
CA GLY A 134 3.18 -15.13 13.29
C GLY A 134 2.79 -15.80 11.97
N ASP A 135 1.51 -16.17 11.84
CA ASP A 135 1.00 -16.93 10.69
C ASP A 135 0.61 -16.00 9.53
N GLU A 136 1.62 -15.60 8.76
CA GLU A 136 1.46 -14.80 7.54
C GLU A 136 0.65 -15.52 6.45
N ALA A 137 0.72 -16.85 6.38
CA ALA A 137 0.06 -17.65 5.34
C ALA A 137 -1.47 -17.57 5.44
N SER A 138 -2.00 -17.33 6.65
CA SER A 138 -3.44 -17.13 6.85
C SER A 138 -4.01 -15.87 6.21
N LEU A 139 -3.17 -14.89 5.86
CA LEU A 139 -3.55 -13.54 5.38
C LEU A 139 -4.51 -12.78 6.32
N ARG A 140 -4.64 -13.22 7.58
CA ARG A 140 -5.52 -12.62 8.60
C ARG A 140 -4.69 -11.90 9.64
N LEU A 141 -4.91 -10.59 9.80
CA LEU A 141 -4.25 -9.78 10.84
C LEU A 141 -4.42 -10.35 12.26
N SER A 142 -5.55 -11.03 12.53
CA SER A 142 -5.82 -11.66 13.83
C SER A 142 -4.91 -12.85 14.17
N ARG A 143 -4.14 -13.34 13.19
CA ARG A 143 -3.19 -14.45 13.35
C ARG A 143 -1.74 -13.95 13.45
N LEU A 144 -1.55 -12.63 13.37
CA LEU A 144 -0.26 -11.99 13.57
C LEU A 144 -0.08 -11.59 15.03
N VAL A 145 1.17 -11.61 15.47
CA VAL A 145 1.58 -11.06 16.76
C VAL A 145 1.46 -9.53 16.71
N ALA A 146 1.05 -8.93 17.82
CA ALA A 146 0.99 -7.48 17.94
C ALA A 146 2.36 -6.91 18.31
N SER A 147 2.68 -5.78 17.70
CA SER A 147 3.85 -4.94 17.98
C SER A 147 3.44 -3.66 18.74
N PRO A 148 4.40 -2.83 19.18
CA PRO A 148 4.09 -1.52 19.76
C PRO A 148 3.28 -0.57 18.85
N ILE A 149 3.32 -0.77 17.53
CA ILE A 149 2.60 0.06 16.54
C ILE A 149 1.72 -0.77 15.59
N GLY A 150 0.90 -1.67 16.13
CA GLY A 150 -0.02 -2.50 15.34
C GLY A 150 0.64 -3.82 14.92
N PRO A 151 0.47 -4.32 13.69
CA PRO A 151 1.03 -5.62 13.29
C PRO A 151 2.48 -5.55 12.77
N TYR A 152 3.12 -4.38 12.80
CA TYR A 152 4.39 -4.13 12.12
C TYR A 152 5.59 -4.28 13.05
N HIS A 153 6.47 -5.23 12.72
CA HIS A 153 7.67 -5.54 13.49
C HIS A 153 8.94 -5.15 12.73
N SER A 154 10.04 -4.97 13.48
CA SER A 154 11.37 -4.84 12.90
C SER A 154 12.01 -6.22 12.80
N ALA A 155 12.51 -6.57 11.61
CA ALA A 155 13.27 -7.79 11.39
C ALA A 155 14.57 -7.79 12.20
N VAL A 156 15.28 -6.66 12.26
CA VAL A 156 16.50 -6.51 13.08
C VAL A 156 16.18 -6.70 14.57
N ALA A 157 15.11 -6.08 15.09
CA ALA A 157 14.70 -6.26 16.48
C ALA A 157 14.35 -7.72 16.80
N LEU A 158 13.57 -8.37 15.93
CA LEU A 158 13.20 -9.77 16.13
C LEU A 158 14.41 -10.71 16.10
N ALA A 159 15.32 -10.51 15.14
CA ALA A 159 16.55 -11.28 15.04
C ALA A 159 17.45 -11.10 16.26
N GLY A 160 17.65 -9.85 16.71
CA GLY A 160 18.42 -9.55 17.93
C GLY A 160 17.84 -10.22 19.16
N PHE A 161 16.52 -10.17 19.35
CA PHE A 161 15.83 -10.85 20.44
C PHE A 161 16.01 -12.39 20.38
N ARG A 162 15.80 -13.00 19.21
CA ARG A 162 15.97 -14.46 19.01
C ARG A 162 17.41 -14.93 19.23
N ARG A 163 18.39 -14.04 19.11
CA ARG A 163 19.81 -14.29 19.39
C ARG A 163 20.21 -13.99 20.83
N GLY A 164 19.31 -13.49 21.66
CA GLY A 164 19.59 -13.14 23.05
C GLY A 164 20.43 -11.87 23.21
N LEU A 165 20.47 -11.00 22.19
CA LEU A 165 21.14 -9.71 22.29
C LEU A 165 20.43 -8.81 23.30
N SER A 166 21.14 -7.83 23.86
CA SER A 166 20.50 -6.73 24.61
C SER A 166 19.86 -5.73 23.64
N VAL A 167 18.97 -4.86 24.17
CA VAL A 167 18.42 -3.73 23.42
C VAL A 167 19.54 -2.85 22.87
N GLU A 168 20.52 -2.51 23.70
CA GLU A 168 21.67 -1.69 23.31
C GLU A 168 22.49 -2.33 22.18
N ALA A 169 22.79 -3.64 22.30
CA ALA A 169 23.48 -4.38 21.26
C ALA A 169 22.71 -4.39 19.94
N THR A 170 21.38 -4.56 20.02
CA THR A 170 20.50 -4.57 18.86
C THR A 170 20.42 -3.19 18.21
N LEU A 171 20.44 -2.10 18.98
CA LEU A 171 20.42 -0.74 18.43
C LEU A 171 21.66 -0.43 17.57
N ARG A 172 22.83 -1.01 17.91
CA ARG A 172 24.06 -0.86 17.11
C ARG A 172 23.96 -1.49 15.72
N LEU A 173 22.97 -2.36 15.47
CA LEU A 173 22.75 -2.99 14.17
C LEU A 173 21.97 -2.10 13.18
N TYR A 174 21.39 -0.97 13.60
CA TYR A 174 20.61 -0.11 12.71
C TYR A 174 21.50 0.87 11.94
N THR A 175 22.39 0.33 11.10
CA THR A 175 23.36 1.11 10.33
C THR A 175 23.34 0.74 8.84
N GLY A 176 23.77 1.66 7.98
CA GLY A 176 23.87 1.43 6.54
C GLY A 176 24.67 0.17 6.16
N PRO A 177 25.88 -0.06 6.71
CA PRO A 177 26.66 -1.27 6.41
C PRO A 177 25.98 -2.58 6.83
N VAL A 178 25.21 -2.58 7.93
CA VAL A 178 24.42 -3.75 8.32
C VAL A 178 23.25 -3.94 7.35
N PHE A 179 22.56 -2.86 6.98
CA PHE A 179 21.46 -2.92 6.01
C PHE A 179 21.92 -3.45 4.64
N GLU A 180 23.13 -3.11 4.20
CA GLU A 180 23.74 -3.66 2.99
C GLU A 180 23.91 -5.18 3.09
N GLN A 181 24.49 -5.67 4.19
CA GLN A 181 24.68 -7.11 4.42
C GLN A 181 23.36 -7.88 4.57
N LEU A 182 22.31 -7.22 5.06
CA LEU A 182 20.95 -7.77 5.14
C LEU A 182 20.19 -7.71 3.80
N GLY A 183 20.77 -7.14 2.74
CA GLY A 183 20.16 -7.02 1.41
C GLY A 183 19.05 -5.98 1.32
N TYR A 184 18.98 -5.03 2.27
CA TYR A 184 17.89 -4.03 2.31
C TYR A 184 17.88 -3.11 1.09
N PHE A 185 19.02 -2.88 0.47
CA PHE A 185 19.13 -2.03 -0.72
C PHE A 185 18.65 -2.71 -2.01
N ASP A 186 18.60 -4.05 -2.04
CA ASP A 186 18.10 -4.81 -3.19
C ASP A 186 16.57 -4.79 -3.28
N LEU A 187 15.89 -4.51 -2.15
CA LEU A 187 14.44 -4.47 -2.07
C LEU A 187 13.80 -3.33 -2.86
N TRP A 188 14.56 -2.29 -3.22
CA TRP A 188 14.03 -1.22 -4.09
C TRP A 188 13.60 -1.78 -5.44
N GLN A 189 14.53 -2.44 -6.15
CA GLN A 189 14.28 -2.93 -7.50
C GLN A 189 13.20 -4.03 -7.48
N ALA A 190 13.29 -4.95 -6.51
CA ALA A 190 12.29 -6.00 -6.34
C ALA A 190 10.88 -5.43 -6.08
N SER A 191 10.77 -4.38 -5.25
CA SER A 191 9.49 -3.70 -4.98
C SER A 191 8.95 -2.96 -6.19
N ALA A 192 9.81 -2.22 -6.90
CA ALA A 192 9.44 -1.49 -8.11
C ALA A 192 8.91 -2.45 -9.17
N ASP A 193 9.65 -3.53 -9.44
CA ASP A 193 9.25 -4.50 -10.46
C ASP A 193 7.97 -5.23 -10.04
N TYR A 194 7.80 -5.56 -8.76
CA TYR A 194 6.56 -6.17 -8.26
C TYR A 194 5.36 -5.23 -8.46
N LEU A 195 5.48 -3.97 -8.05
CA LEU A 195 4.43 -2.97 -8.20
C LEU A 195 4.05 -2.77 -9.68
N LEU A 196 5.03 -2.57 -10.56
CA LEU A 196 4.79 -2.32 -11.98
C LEU A 196 4.26 -3.55 -12.72
N ARG A 197 4.70 -4.76 -12.35
CA ARG A 197 4.13 -6.01 -12.90
C ARG A 197 2.68 -6.20 -12.46
N THR A 198 2.41 -6.19 -11.17
CA THR A 198 1.05 -6.42 -10.64
C THR A 198 0.05 -5.36 -11.10
N ALA A 199 0.51 -4.13 -11.32
CA ALA A 199 -0.32 -3.09 -11.92
C ALA A 199 -0.65 -3.36 -13.40
N ARG A 200 0.32 -3.86 -14.18
CA ARG A 200 0.07 -4.30 -15.56
C ARG A 200 -0.83 -5.53 -15.65
N ASP A 201 -0.72 -6.46 -14.71
CA ASP A 201 -1.55 -7.68 -14.65
C ASP A 201 -3.04 -7.36 -14.52
N VAL A 202 -3.39 -6.22 -13.90
CA VAL A 202 -4.77 -5.72 -13.81
C VAL A 202 -5.12 -4.67 -14.87
N GLY A 203 -4.27 -4.49 -15.90
CA GLY A 203 -4.50 -3.53 -16.98
C GLY A 203 -4.27 -2.06 -16.60
N PHE A 204 -3.62 -1.80 -15.47
CA PHE A 204 -3.45 -0.47 -14.88
C PHE A 204 -1.96 -0.07 -14.79
N GLY A 205 -1.21 -0.13 -15.89
CA GLY A 205 0.24 0.14 -15.88
C GLY A 205 0.63 1.50 -15.23
N LEU A 206 1.61 1.52 -14.33
CA LEU A 206 1.94 2.68 -13.48
C LEU A 206 3.31 3.31 -13.77
N ASP A 207 3.95 3.00 -14.89
CA ASP A 207 5.34 3.37 -15.16
C ASP A 207 5.60 4.87 -15.01
N ARG A 208 4.71 5.70 -15.58
CA ARG A 208 4.79 7.16 -15.49
C ARG A 208 4.51 7.65 -14.08
N GLU A 209 3.43 7.17 -13.47
CA GLU A 209 3.02 7.54 -12.12
C GLU A 209 4.10 7.19 -11.09
N PHE A 210 4.68 5.99 -11.18
CA PHE A 210 5.75 5.53 -10.33
C PHE A 210 6.99 6.43 -10.43
N ALA A 211 7.42 6.78 -11.64
CA ALA A 211 8.52 7.72 -11.83
C ALA A 211 8.25 9.10 -11.19
N LEU A 212 7.01 9.59 -11.28
CA LEU A 212 6.60 10.85 -10.64
C LEU A 212 6.59 10.73 -9.11
N TRP A 213 6.11 9.61 -8.56
CA TRP A 213 6.10 9.38 -7.12
C TRP A 213 7.51 9.29 -6.55
N CYS A 214 8.42 8.57 -7.20
CA CYS A 214 9.83 8.50 -6.80
C CYS A 214 10.49 9.89 -6.79
N ARG A 215 10.19 10.73 -7.78
CA ARG A 215 10.70 12.12 -7.81
C ARG A 215 10.11 13.01 -6.72
N GLY A 216 8.92 12.68 -6.21
CA GLY A 216 8.26 13.37 -5.11
C GLY A 216 8.78 13.01 -3.72
N GLY A 217 9.72 12.05 -3.61
CA GLY A 217 10.27 11.57 -2.36
C GLY A 217 9.52 10.36 -1.80
N VAL A 218 9.46 10.23 -0.47
CA VAL A 218 8.80 9.10 0.19
C VAL A 218 7.29 9.16 -0.08
N PHE A 219 6.77 8.14 -0.77
CA PHE A 219 5.36 8.05 -1.15
C PHE A 219 4.57 6.97 -0.38
N MET A 220 5.18 6.37 0.65
CA MET A 220 4.59 5.33 1.48
C MET A 220 4.71 5.71 2.97
N HIS A 221 3.71 5.34 3.78
CA HIS A 221 3.72 5.43 5.26
C HIS A 221 4.18 4.13 5.92
N VAL A 222 3.77 3.01 5.33
CA VAL A 222 4.24 1.64 5.57
C VAL A 222 4.18 0.89 4.23
N ILE A 223 4.57 -0.38 4.15
CA ILE A 223 4.72 -1.12 2.89
C ILE A 223 3.48 -1.14 1.99
N ASN A 224 2.27 -1.01 2.55
CA ASN A 224 0.99 -1.06 1.86
C ASN A 224 0.12 0.19 2.09
N HIS A 225 0.63 1.25 2.72
CA HIS A 225 -0.09 2.50 2.96
C HIS A 225 0.54 3.63 2.14
N PRO A 226 0.21 3.75 0.85
CA PRO A 226 0.65 4.88 0.04
C PRO A 226 0.09 6.20 0.58
N ARG A 227 0.84 7.28 0.39
CA ARG A 227 0.40 8.63 0.73
C ARG A 227 -0.76 9.07 -0.17
N LEU A 228 -1.58 9.99 0.32
CA LEU A 228 -2.76 10.48 -0.41
C LEU A 228 -2.50 10.94 -1.85
N PRO A 229 -1.39 11.61 -2.22
CA PRO A 229 -1.12 11.97 -3.62
C PRO A 229 -1.09 10.77 -4.58
N VAL A 230 -0.56 9.62 -4.14
CA VAL A 230 -0.52 8.37 -4.91
C VAL A 230 -1.95 7.87 -5.17
N LEU A 231 -2.76 7.80 -4.10
CA LEU A 231 -4.16 7.37 -4.20
C LEU A 231 -5.00 8.36 -5.03
N GLY A 232 -4.69 9.66 -4.95
CA GLY A 232 -5.29 10.69 -5.79
C GLY A 232 -4.97 10.55 -7.27
N ASN A 233 -3.75 10.13 -7.61
CA ASN A 233 -3.35 9.85 -8.99
C ASN A 233 -4.13 8.64 -9.55
N ILE A 234 -4.28 7.58 -8.75
CA ILE A 234 -5.11 6.42 -9.11
C ILE A 234 -6.58 6.82 -9.30
N ALA A 235 -7.16 7.54 -8.33
CA ALA A 235 -8.54 8.03 -8.41
C ALA A 235 -8.79 8.91 -9.65
N ARG A 236 -7.86 9.82 -9.96
CA ARG A 236 -7.92 10.68 -11.15
C ARG A 236 -7.92 9.87 -12.43
N ARG A 237 -7.09 8.82 -12.51
CA ARG A 237 -7.05 7.94 -13.67
C ARG A 237 -8.35 7.13 -13.80
N LEU A 238 -8.83 6.53 -12.71
CA LEU A 238 -10.10 5.80 -12.69
C LEU A 238 -11.27 6.68 -13.16
N ALA A 239 -11.35 7.93 -12.69
CA ALA A 239 -12.36 8.90 -13.13
C ALA A 239 -12.29 9.18 -14.64
N ARG A 240 -11.09 9.38 -15.19
CA ARG A 240 -10.88 9.63 -16.63
C ARG A 240 -11.24 8.42 -17.48
N GLU A 241 -10.81 7.23 -17.07
CA GLU A 241 -11.13 5.98 -17.77
C GLU A 241 -12.63 5.64 -17.71
N ALA A 242 -13.34 6.15 -16.70
CA ALA A 242 -14.80 6.09 -16.61
C ALA A 242 -15.53 7.17 -17.43
N GLY A 243 -14.79 8.03 -18.15
CA GLY A 243 -15.37 9.05 -19.04
C GLY A 243 -15.68 10.38 -18.36
N TYR A 244 -15.24 10.59 -17.10
CA TYR A 244 -15.42 11.85 -16.41
C TYR A 244 -14.21 12.77 -16.54
N THR A 245 -14.44 14.07 -16.34
CA THR A 245 -13.38 15.08 -16.25
C THR A 245 -13.17 15.44 -14.77
N PRO A 246 -12.19 14.83 -14.09
CA PRO A 246 -11.92 15.16 -12.68
C PRO A 246 -11.36 16.57 -12.53
N LEU A 247 -11.71 17.25 -11.44
CA LEU A 247 -11.17 18.56 -11.09
C LEU A 247 -9.63 18.55 -11.10
N ASP A 248 -9.02 19.57 -11.71
CA ASP A 248 -7.58 19.71 -11.74
C ASP A 248 -7.06 20.40 -10.47
N LEU A 249 -6.85 19.59 -9.43
CA LEU A 249 -6.35 20.03 -8.14
C LEU A 249 -5.44 18.97 -7.48
N PRO A 250 -4.50 19.39 -6.61
CA PRO A 250 -3.74 18.49 -5.75
C PRO A 250 -4.61 18.01 -4.57
N VAL A 251 -4.95 16.72 -4.52
CA VAL A 251 -5.91 16.19 -3.52
C VAL A 251 -5.45 16.41 -2.08
N GLU A 252 -4.14 16.34 -1.84
CA GLU A 252 -3.51 16.48 -0.53
C GLU A 252 -3.62 17.88 0.08
N ARG A 253 -3.99 18.89 -0.72
CA ARG A 253 -4.24 20.24 -0.22
C ARG A 253 -5.67 20.43 0.30
N TYR A 254 -6.58 19.52 -0.03
CA TYR A 254 -8.02 19.68 0.24
C TYR A 254 -8.62 18.51 1.02
N ALA A 255 -7.91 17.38 1.12
CA ALA A 255 -8.37 16.22 1.86
C ALA A 255 -7.27 15.73 2.82
N PRO A 256 -7.65 15.27 4.04
CA PRO A 256 -6.70 14.66 4.96
C PRO A 256 -6.25 13.30 4.44
N ASP A 257 -4.98 12.97 4.65
CA ASP A 257 -4.46 11.63 4.39
C ASP A 257 -4.94 10.66 5.48
N MET A 258 -5.99 9.89 5.17
CA MET A 258 -6.60 8.96 6.12
C MET A 258 -5.65 7.82 6.53
N LEU A 259 -4.71 7.43 5.67
CA LEU A 259 -3.75 6.38 6.00
C LEU A 259 -2.62 6.90 6.90
N ALA A 260 -2.36 8.21 6.89
CA ALA A 260 -1.48 8.85 7.85
C ALA A 260 -2.02 8.84 9.29
N ALA A 261 -3.31 8.52 9.50
CA ALA A 261 -3.86 8.28 10.84
C ALA A 261 -3.52 6.87 11.37
N GLU A 262 -3.18 5.92 10.51
CA GLU A 262 -2.75 4.56 10.88
C GLU A 262 -1.25 4.54 11.25
N PRO A 263 -0.64 3.39 11.62
CA PRO A 263 0.79 3.35 11.90
C PRO A 263 1.66 3.88 10.75
N VAL A 264 2.72 4.60 11.10
CA VAL A 264 3.74 5.10 10.15
C VAL A 264 5.10 4.55 10.58
N TRP A 265 5.80 3.95 9.63
CA TRP A 265 7.15 3.44 9.77
C TRP A 265 8.15 4.48 9.23
N PRO A 266 9.21 4.80 9.95
CA PRO A 266 10.19 5.77 9.47
C PRO A 266 11.07 5.15 8.37
N VAL A 267 11.53 6.00 7.43
CA VAL A 267 12.66 5.62 6.58
C VAL A 267 13.92 5.76 7.42
N LEU A 268 14.51 4.63 7.81
CA LEU A 268 15.67 4.60 8.70
C LEU A 268 16.88 5.31 8.07
N PRO A 269 17.76 5.96 8.85
CA PRO A 269 18.82 6.82 8.32
C PRO A 269 19.70 6.20 7.22
N GLY A 270 20.15 4.95 7.38
CA GLY A 270 20.96 4.26 6.35
C GLY A 270 20.20 4.00 5.03
N ILE A 271 18.88 3.82 5.10
CA ILE A 271 18.01 3.71 3.92
C ILE A 271 17.78 5.08 3.29
N ALA A 272 17.53 6.08 4.12
CA ALA A 272 17.27 7.45 3.70
C ALA A 272 18.48 8.07 2.97
N GLU A 273 19.68 7.89 3.52
CA GLU A 273 20.95 8.31 2.91
C GLU A 273 21.15 7.64 1.55
N ARG A 274 20.96 6.32 1.47
CA ARG A 274 21.13 5.57 0.22
C ARG A 274 20.21 6.07 -0.91
N TYR A 275 18.97 6.43 -0.58
CA TYR A 275 17.97 6.85 -1.56
C TYR A 275 17.82 8.37 -1.71
N GLY A 276 18.57 9.17 -0.96
CA GLY A 276 18.49 10.64 -1.02
C GLY A 276 17.11 11.17 -0.58
N VAL A 277 16.50 10.55 0.43
CA VAL A 277 15.19 10.98 0.98
C VAL A 277 15.31 11.38 2.44
N ALA A 278 14.27 12.02 2.98
CA ALA A 278 14.24 12.38 4.40
C ALA A 278 14.15 11.12 5.29
N GLY A 279 15.09 10.98 6.22
CA GLY A 279 15.13 9.90 7.20
C GLY A 279 14.52 10.27 8.54
N SER A 280 14.19 9.26 9.33
CA SER A 280 13.73 9.41 10.72
C SER A 280 14.00 8.12 11.51
N THR A 281 13.85 8.20 12.82
CA THR A 281 13.79 7.07 13.75
C THR A 281 12.51 7.08 14.58
N LEU A 282 11.53 7.93 14.22
CA LEU A 282 10.26 8.04 14.93
C LEU A 282 9.18 7.17 14.29
N PHE A 283 8.72 6.19 15.05
CA PHE A 283 7.60 5.33 14.76
C PHE A 283 6.32 5.96 15.30
N LYS A 284 5.24 5.88 14.52
CA LYS A 284 3.93 6.38 14.94
C LYS A 284 2.94 5.23 15.03
N GLY A 285 2.25 5.11 16.16
CA GLY A 285 1.15 4.17 16.35
C GLY A 285 -0.15 4.59 15.66
N ASP A 286 -1.20 3.80 15.86
CA ASP A 286 -2.55 4.14 15.39
C ASP A 286 -3.05 5.40 16.12
N GLY A 287 -3.53 6.37 15.35
CA GLY A 287 -4.07 7.64 15.80
C GLY A 287 -5.51 7.90 15.36
N ARG A 288 -6.27 6.85 14.99
CA ARG A 288 -7.65 7.02 14.47
C ARG A 288 -8.64 7.45 15.54
N ARG A 289 -8.41 7.05 16.80
CA ARG A 289 -9.34 7.27 17.93
C ARG A 289 -8.78 8.21 19.00
N THR A 290 -7.46 8.25 19.14
CA THR A 290 -6.74 9.02 20.14
C THR A 290 -5.49 9.63 19.50
N PRO A 291 -4.87 10.67 20.09
CA PRO A 291 -3.57 11.13 19.64
C PRO A 291 -2.59 9.95 19.49
N PRO A 292 -1.87 9.84 18.36
CA PRO A 292 -0.99 8.71 18.13
C PRO A 292 0.19 8.77 19.09
N ARG A 293 0.58 7.60 19.60
CA ARG A 293 1.84 7.47 20.32
C ARG A 293 3.00 7.55 19.33
N LEU A 294 4.04 8.29 19.71
CA LEU A 294 5.33 8.30 19.02
C LEU A 294 6.33 7.51 19.85
N LEU A 295 7.12 6.69 19.17
CA LEU A 295 8.22 5.92 19.74
C LEU A 295 9.47 6.26 18.94
N ASP A 296 10.58 6.54 19.61
CA ASP A 296 11.86 6.50 18.91
C ASP A 296 12.31 5.04 18.70
N LEU A 297 13.45 4.86 18.03
CA LEU A 297 13.98 3.53 17.74
C LEU A 297 14.34 2.76 19.02
N ALA A 298 14.86 3.43 20.05
CA ALA A 298 15.24 2.77 21.30
C ALA A 298 14.02 2.26 22.04
N ASP A 299 12.99 3.10 22.19
CA ASP A 299 11.72 2.73 22.82
C ASP A 299 11.01 1.63 22.02
N PHE A 300 10.98 1.75 20.69
CA PHE A 300 10.36 0.73 19.84
C PHE A 300 11.02 -0.64 19.97
N VAL A 301 12.36 -0.71 19.99
CA VAL A 301 13.09 -1.97 20.17
C VAL A 301 12.87 -2.52 21.58
N ALA A 302 12.97 -1.68 22.61
CA ALA A 302 12.77 -2.10 24.00
C ALA A 302 11.36 -2.68 24.23
N GLU A 303 10.33 -2.03 23.70
CA GLU A 303 8.96 -2.53 23.82
C GLU A 303 8.70 -3.78 22.97
N SER A 304 9.31 -3.86 21.79
CA SER A 304 9.27 -5.08 20.98
C SER A 304 9.86 -6.25 21.75
N PHE A 305 10.99 -6.08 22.42
CA PHE A 305 11.63 -7.11 23.25
C PHE A 305 10.73 -7.52 24.43
N ALA A 306 10.15 -6.54 25.13
CA ALA A 306 9.24 -6.80 26.23
C ALA A 306 7.97 -7.55 25.79
N LEU A 307 7.50 -7.32 24.56
CA LEU A 307 6.42 -8.09 23.95
C LEU A 307 6.87 -9.50 23.59
N TYR A 308 7.99 -9.65 22.88
CA TYR A 308 8.50 -10.96 22.47
C TYR A 308 8.75 -11.89 23.66
N ALA A 309 9.23 -11.36 24.78
CA ALA A 309 9.43 -12.13 26.01
C ALA A 309 8.13 -12.76 26.60
N ARG A 310 6.95 -12.28 26.18
CA ARG A 310 5.64 -12.82 26.60
C ARG A 310 5.11 -13.90 25.66
N HIS A 311 5.77 -14.13 24.53
CA HIS A 311 5.38 -15.12 23.54
C HIS A 311 6.28 -16.35 23.59
N ARG A 312 5.74 -17.50 23.19
CA ARG A 312 6.59 -18.69 23.01
C ARG A 312 7.43 -18.48 21.76
N PRO A 313 8.67 -18.98 21.69
CA PRO A 313 9.50 -18.86 20.49
C PRO A 313 8.82 -19.37 19.21
N ALA A 314 8.03 -20.44 19.30
CA ALA A 314 7.28 -21.01 18.19
C ALA A 314 6.15 -20.10 17.65
N ASP A 315 5.74 -19.07 18.41
CA ASP A 315 4.74 -18.09 17.98
C ASP A 315 5.40 -16.88 17.27
N LEU A 316 6.74 -16.74 17.36
CA LEU A 316 7.54 -15.64 16.81
C LEU A 316 8.18 -16.00 15.45
N THR A 317 7.37 -16.56 14.55
CA THR A 317 7.77 -16.96 13.20
C THR A 317 7.81 -15.77 12.25
N CYS A 318 8.83 -15.71 11.40
CA CYS A 318 8.95 -14.68 10.37
C CYS A 318 9.87 -15.18 9.26
N THR A 319 9.32 -15.38 8.06
CA THR A 319 10.04 -15.97 6.90
C THR A 319 11.39 -15.30 6.64
N ARG A 320 11.47 -13.97 6.77
CA ARG A 320 12.71 -13.22 6.56
C ARG A 320 13.76 -13.56 7.63
N VAL A 321 13.39 -13.49 8.91
CA VAL A 321 14.33 -13.77 10.00
C VAL A 321 14.73 -15.24 9.99
N ASP A 322 13.80 -16.17 9.72
CA ASP A 322 14.10 -17.59 9.57
C ASP A 322 15.10 -17.84 8.43
N SER A 323 15.00 -17.10 7.31
CA SER A 323 15.97 -17.19 6.21
C SER A 323 17.37 -16.68 6.61
N TRP A 324 17.46 -15.65 7.45
CA TRP A 324 18.73 -15.14 7.95
C TRP A 324 19.43 -16.13 8.88
N GLU A 325 18.68 -16.85 9.71
CA GLU A 325 19.23 -17.87 10.60
C GLU A 325 19.88 -19.03 9.82
N ALA A 326 19.39 -19.31 8.60
CA ALA A 326 19.95 -20.30 7.69
C ALA A 326 21.18 -19.81 6.92
N MET A 327 21.50 -18.51 6.93
CA MET A 327 22.63 -17.91 6.21
C MET A 327 23.81 -17.66 7.16
N PRO A 328 24.92 -18.42 7.08
CA PRO A 328 26.02 -18.31 8.04
C PRO A 328 26.62 -16.90 8.16
N GLY A 329 26.72 -16.17 7.04
CA GLY A 329 27.24 -14.80 7.02
C GLY A 329 26.34 -13.82 7.79
N ILE A 330 25.02 -13.89 7.58
CA ILE A 330 24.08 -13.05 8.33
C ILE A 330 24.02 -13.47 9.80
N ARG A 331 24.09 -14.78 10.10
CA ARG A 331 24.15 -15.23 11.49
C ARG A 331 25.36 -14.64 12.23
N ALA A 332 26.55 -14.73 11.63
CA ALA A 332 27.77 -14.18 12.21
C ALA A 332 27.69 -12.65 12.45
N LEU A 333 26.96 -11.92 11.61
CA LEU A 333 26.70 -10.50 11.79
C LEU A 333 25.97 -10.20 13.11
N PHE A 334 24.95 -10.99 13.46
CA PHE A 334 24.23 -10.83 14.73
C PHE A 334 25.05 -11.35 15.92
N ASP A 335 25.75 -12.49 15.76
CA ASP A 335 26.57 -13.06 16.84
C ASP A 335 27.73 -12.12 17.23
N GLY A 336 28.29 -11.38 16.27
CA GLY A 336 29.35 -10.39 16.51
C GLY A 336 28.91 -9.12 17.24
N ALA A 337 27.60 -8.91 17.44
CA ALA A 337 27.06 -7.76 18.16
C ALA A 337 26.78 -8.04 19.65
N ALA A 338 26.86 -9.31 20.06
CA ALA A 338 26.57 -9.82 21.40
C ALA A 338 27.49 -9.28 22.50
#